data_AF-A0AAN8WX81-F1
#
_entry.id   AF-A0AAN8WX81-F1
#
_cell.length_a   1.000
_cell.length_b   1.000
_cell.length_c   1.000
_cell.angle_alpha   90.00
_cell.angle_beta   90.00
_cell.angle_gamma   90.00
#
_symmetry.space_group_name_H-M   'P 1'
#
loop_
_entity.id
_entity.type
_entity.pdbx_description
1 polymer ?
#
loop_
_entity_poly.entity_id
_entity_poly.type
_entity_poly.pdbx_seq_one_letter_code
_entity_poly.pdbx_strand_id
1 'polypeptide(L)'
;IRQLPSDIMKVAANLTFMFAEAGGILARYKAAKEAGFLAVECAFPYSVPAQDIADVLQETGLKQVLINTDPGNLEAGELGYAAIPGQEDKFRDSLERSITYAKALDCHKYDT
;
A
#
# COMPACT_ATOMS: atom_id res chain seq x y z
N ILE A 1 15.02 16.19 -10.97
CA ILE A 1 14.48 14.82 -10.85
C ILE A 1 14.83 14.11 -12.16
N ARG A 2 15.71 13.10 -12.15
CA ARG A 2 16.06 12.39 -13.40
C ARG A 2 14.85 11.57 -13.83
N GLN A 3 14.28 11.94 -14.96
CA GLN A 3 13.25 11.16 -15.65
C GLN A 3 13.91 9.87 -16.14
N LEU A 4 13.37 8.72 -15.76
CA LEU A 4 13.85 7.43 -16.26
C LEU A 4 13.62 7.37 -17.79
N PRO A 5 14.53 6.78 -18.57
CA PRO A 5 14.33 6.57 -20.01
C PRO A 5 12.97 5.93 -20.28
N SER A 6 12.28 6.38 -21.33
CA SER A 6 10.93 5.90 -21.71
C SER A 6 10.86 4.40 -21.98
N ASP A 7 12.01 3.76 -22.19
CA ASP A 7 12.14 2.39 -22.65
C ASP A 7 12.39 1.39 -21.52
N ILE A 8 12.48 1.87 -20.26
CA ILE A 8 12.64 1.01 -19.08
C ILE A 8 11.27 0.73 -18.45
N MET A 9 10.95 -0.57 -18.33
CA MET A 9 9.75 -1.04 -17.64
C MET A 9 9.74 -0.55 -16.18
N LYS A 10 8.66 0.13 -15.81
CA LYS A 10 8.43 0.56 -14.43
C LYS A 10 7.84 -0.63 -13.66
N VAL A 11 8.63 -1.18 -12.74
CA VAL A 11 8.21 -2.28 -11.87
C VAL A 11 8.06 -1.80 -10.43
N ALA A 12 7.08 -2.36 -9.72
CA ALA A 12 6.90 -2.18 -8.29
C ALA A 12 6.98 -3.54 -7.59
N ALA A 13 7.62 -3.58 -6.41
CA ALA A 13 7.57 -4.78 -5.59
C ALA A 13 6.24 -4.87 -4.86
N ASN A 14 5.57 -6.01 -4.94
CA ASN A 14 4.37 -6.27 -4.16
C ASN A 14 4.76 -6.81 -2.77
N LEU A 15 4.70 -5.95 -1.75
CA LEU A 15 5.15 -6.27 -0.38
C LEU A 15 4.18 -7.19 0.38
N THR A 16 2.97 -7.42 -0.16
CA THR A 16 2.07 -8.44 0.37
C THR A 16 2.68 -9.83 0.18
N PHE A 17 3.39 -10.07 -0.93
CA PHE A 17 3.96 -11.37 -1.26
C PHE A 17 5.49 -11.45 -1.18
N MET A 18 6.18 -10.38 -1.57
CA MET A 18 7.64 -10.33 -1.60
C MET A 18 8.24 -9.95 -0.24
N PHE A 19 9.48 -10.36 0.01
CA PHE A 19 10.25 -10.05 1.22
C PHE A 19 9.59 -10.51 2.54
N ALA A 20 8.81 -11.59 2.49
CA ALA A 20 8.13 -12.13 3.67
C ALA A 20 9.12 -12.57 4.77
N GLU A 21 10.34 -12.94 4.38
CA GLU A 21 11.45 -13.30 5.25
C GLU A 21 11.97 -12.13 6.12
N ALA A 22 11.67 -10.88 5.75
CA ALA A 22 12.04 -9.70 6.55
C ALA A 22 11.17 -9.53 7.81
N GLY A 23 10.13 -10.35 7.98
CA GLY A 23 9.20 -10.31 9.11
C GLY A 23 8.10 -9.28 8.90
N GLY A 24 8.26 -8.09 9.50
CA GLY A 24 7.24 -7.04 9.53
C GLY A 24 7.18 -6.19 8.25
N ILE A 25 6.03 -5.57 7.98
CA ILE A 25 5.81 -4.82 6.72
C ILE A 25 6.81 -3.67 6.53
N LEU A 26 7.17 -2.93 7.59
CA LEU A 26 8.17 -1.85 7.51
C LEU A 26 9.55 -2.36 7.08
N ALA A 27 9.95 -3.56 7.51
CA ALA A 27 11.20 -4.18 7.09
C ALA A 27 11.17 -4.56 5.60
N ARG A 28 9.99 -4.93 5.06
CA ARG A 28 9.83 -5.23 3.63
C ARG A 28 10.04 -4.01 2.75
N TYR A 29 9.66 -2.81 3.19
CA TYR A 29 9.99 -1.57 2.46
C TYR A 29 11.51 -1.39 2.34
N LYS A 30 12.25 -1.60 3.44
CA LYS A 30 13.72 -1.50 3.42
C LYS A 30 14.35 -2.57 2.52
N ALA A 31 13.89 -3.81 2.61
CA ALA A 31 14.34 -4.91 1.74
C ALA A 31 14.08 -4.63 0.25
N ALA A 32 12.92 -4.07 -0.11
CA ALA A 32 12.62 -3.69 -1.48
C ALA A 32 13.58 -2.61 -2.01
N LYS A 33 13.93 -1.64 -1.15
CA LYS A 33 14.93 -0.61 -1.49
C LYS A 33 16.32 -1.23 -1.71
N GLU A 34 16.75 -2.12 -0.82
CA GLU A 34 18.02 -2.83 -0.94
C GLU A 34 18.11 -3.68 -2.21
N ALA A 35 16.99 -4.29 -2.63
CA ALA A 35 16.85 -5.03 -3.88
C ALA A 35 16.80 -4.12 -5.14
N GLY A 36 16.85 -2.80 -4.98
CA GLY A 36 16.92 -1.85 -6.09
C GLY A 36 15.57 -1.41 -6.66
N PHE A 37 14.45 -1.76 -6.01
CA PHE A 37 13.15 -1.23 -6.41
C PHE A 37 13.07 0.28 -6.15
N LEU A 38 12.30 0.96 -7.00
CA LEU A 38 11.99 2.38 -6.88
C LEU A 38 10.53 2.62 -6.46
N ALA A 39 9.69 1.60 -6.58
CA ALA A 39 8.27 1.64 -6.29
C ALA A 39 7.82 0.36 -5.61
N VAL A 40 6.74 0.46 -4.83
CA VAL A 40 6.14 -0.64 -4.07
C VAL A 40 4.62 -0.55 -4.09
N GLU A 41 3.98 -1.70 -4.00
CA GLU A 41 2.56 -1.83 -3.69
C GLU A 41 2.37 -2.71 -2.45
N CYS A 42 1.30 -2.45 -1.70
CA CYS A 42 0.93 -3.23 -0.52
C CYS A 42 -0.59 -3.24 -0.44
N ALA A 43 -1.22 -4.42 -0.49
CA ALA A 43 -2.67 -4.52 -0.52
C ALA A 43 -3.32 -3.85 0.69
N PHE A 44 -2.93 -4.26 1.90
CA PHE A 44 -3.60 -3.84 3.14
C PHE A 44 -2.58 -3.35 4.18
N PRO A 45 -2.11 -2.09 4.12
CA PRO A 45 -1.13 -1.54 5.05
C PRO A 45 -1.73 -1.15 6.42
N TYR A 46 -3.00 -1.44 6.65
CA TYR A 46 -3.83 -0.89 7.73
C TYR A 46 -3.47 -1.37 9.15
N SER A 47 -2.67 -2.42 9.28
CA SER A 47 -2.16 -2.90 10.57
C SER A 47 -0.99 -2.07 11.11
N VAL A 48 -0.42 -1.17 10.29
CA VAL A 48 0.65 -0.27 10.67
C VAL A 48 0.17 1.18 10.57
N PRO A 49 0.52 2.06 11.53
CA PRO A 49 0.20 3.47 11.43
C PRO A 49 0.69 4.08 10.11
N ALA A 50 -0.16 4.88 9.46
CA ALA A 50 0.19 5.49 8.18
C ALA A 50 1.48 6.35 8.26
N GLN A 51 1.73 6.98 9.40
CA GLN A 51 2.93 7.79 9.62
C GLN A 51 4.21 6.95 9.61
N ASP A 52 4.21 5.77 10.23
CA ASP A 52 5.39 4.89 10.23
C ASP A 52 5.75 4.43 8.81
N ILE A 53 4.73 4.24 7.96
CA ILE A 53 4.93 3.90 6.55
C ILE A 53 5.42 5.13 5.78
N ALA A 54 4.87 6.31 6.03
CA ALA A 54 5.34 7.55 5.42
C ALA A 54 6.83 7.82 5.76
N ASP A 55 7.22 7.57 7.00
CA ASP A 55 8.59 7.74 7.47
C ASP A 55 9.55 6.77 6.75
N VAL A 56 9.18 5.49 6.59
CA VAL A 56 10.03 4.55 5.84
C VAL A 56 10.07 4.85 4.34
N LEU A 57 8.98 5.34 3.75
CA LEU A 57 8.97 5.81 2.36
C LEU A 57 9.91 7.02 2.18
N GLN A 58 9.92 7.95 3.14
CA GLN A 58 10.84 9.08 3.16
C GLN A 58 12.31 8.62 3.32
N GLU A 59 12.58 7.68 4.25
CA GLU A 59 13.92 7.14 4.50
C GLU A 59 14.48 6.42 3.26
N THR A 60 13.66 5.60 2.60
CA THR A 60 14.09 4.76 1.46
C THR A 60 14.02 5.49 0.11
N GLY A 61 13.22 6.54 0.01
CA GLY A 61 12.89 7.21 -1.25
C GLY A 61 12.03 6.37 -2.20
N LEU A 62 11.40 5.30 -1.69
CA LEU A 62 10.46 4.48 -2.45
C LEU A 62 9.16 5.26 -2.74
N LYS A 63 8.48 4.88 -3.83
CA LYS A 63 7.13 5.39 -4.14
C LYS A 63 6.08 4.31 -3.88
N GLN A 64 5.09 4.63 -3.05
CA GLN A 64 3.88 3.82 -2.90
C GLN A 64 2.99 4.03 -4.13
N VAL A 65 2.87 3.02 -4.99
CA VAL A 65 2.10 3.16 -6.24
C VAL A 65 0.69 2.62 -6.17
N LEU A 66 0.38 1.76 -5.20
CA LEU A 66 -0.95 1.18 -5.03
C LEU A 66 -1.17 0.70 -3.58
N ILE A 67 -2.38 0.95 -3.06
CA ILE A 67 -2.95 0.25 -1.91
C ILE A 67 -4.38 -0.21 -2.26
N ASN A 68 -4.90 -1.25 -1.62
CA ASN A 68 -6.32 -1.59 -1.78
C ASN A 68 -7.11 -0.89 -0.68
N THR A 69 -8.41 -0.72 -0.89
CA THR A 69 -9.34 -0.21 0.11
C THR A 69 -9.33 -1.10 1.35
N ASP A 70 -9.59 -0.55 2.54
CA ASP A 70 -9.63 -1.34 3.78
C ASP A 70 -10.64 -2.49 3.64
N PRO A 71 -10.19 -3.76 3.76
CA PRO A 71 -11.04 -4.91 3.51
C PRO A 71 -12.05 -5.15 4.63
N GLY A 72 -11.92 -4.46 5.77
CA GLY A 72 -12.65 -4.76 6.99
C GLY A 72 -11.97 -5.88 7.79
N ASN A 73 -12.78 -6.75 8.39
CA ASN A 73 -12.28 -7.85 9.20
C ASN A 73 -11.96 -9.10 8.37
N LEU A 74 -10.71 -9.21 7.93
CA LEU A 74 -10.20 -10.40 7.22
C LEU A 74 -10.36 -11.69 8.03
N GLU A 75 -10.23 -11.66 9.36
CA GLU A 75 -10.37 -12.85 10.22
C GLU A 75 -11.83 -13.34 10.27
N ALA A 76 -12.80 -12.42 10.10
CA ALA A 76 -14.21 -12.75 9.94
C ALA A 76 -14.59 -13.10 8.49
N GLY A 77 -13.63 -13.12 7.56
CA GLY A 77 -13.85 -13.43 6.15
C GLY A 77 -14.38 -12.26 5.31
N GLU A 78 -14.34 -11.03 5.83
CA GLU A 78 -14.67 -9.84 5.03
C GLU A 78 -13.53 -9.54 4.03
N LEU A 79 -13.89 -9.06 2.83
CA LEU A 79 -12.94 -8.71 1.77
C LEU A 79 -13.48 -7.52 0.95
N GLY A 80 -13.78 -6.43 1.65
CA GLY A 80 -14.34 -5.22 1.07
C GLY A 80 -15.88 -5.23 0.98
N TYR A 81 -16.43 -4.05 0.70
CA TYR A 81 -17.87 -3.78 0.77
C TYR A 81 -18.45 -3.13 -0.49
N ALA A 82 -17.62 -2.78 -1.48
CA ALA A 82 -18.00 -1.98 -2.65
C ALA A 82 -19.16 -2.58 -3.47
N ALA A 83 -19.28 -3.91 -3.47
CA ALA A 83 -20.27 -4.66 -4.24
C ALA A 83 -21.34 -5.35 -3.37
N ILE A 84 -21.47 -4.99 -2.08
CA ILE A 84 -22.44 -5.61 -1.17
C ILE A 84 -23.61 -4.65 -0.90
N PRO A 85 -24.82 -4.90 -1.42
CA PRO A 85 -25.98 -4.06 -1.15
C PRO A 85 -26.28 -3.96 0.36
N GLY A 86 -26.54 -2.75 0.86
CA GLY A 86 -26.81 -2.51 2.28
C GLY A 86 -25.56 -2.35 3.17
N GLN A 87 -24.35 -2.34 2.59
CA GLN A 87 -23.08 -2.09 3.29
C GLN A 87 -22.43 -0.77 2.85
N GLU A 88 -23.21 0.18 2.31
CA GLU A 88 -22.71 1.45 1.77
C GLU A 88 -22.00 2.28 2.83
N ASP A 89 -22.49 2.27 4.07
CA ASP A 89 -21.86 2.97 5.20
C ASP A 89 -20.50 2.35 5.55
N LYS A 90 -20.41 1.01 5.59
CA LYS A 90 -19.11 0.34 5.80
C LYS A 90 -18.14 0.62 4.67
N PHE A 91 -18.61 0.66 3.42
CA PHE A 91 -17.78 1.03 2.28
C PHE A 91 -17.27 2.47 2.39
N ARG A 92 -18.12 3.41 2.83
CA ARG A 92 -17.72 4.80 3.07
C ARG A 92 -16.62 4.87 4.12
N ASP A 93 -16.80 4.20 5.26
CA ASP A 93 -15.83 4.21 6.35
C ASP A 93 -14.48 3.59 5.90
N SER A 94 -14.54 2.47 5.17
CA SER A 94 -13.33 1.82 4.66
C SER A 94 -12.61 2.70 3.64
N LEU A 95 -13.34 3.34 2.73
CA LEU A 95 -12.79 4.28 1.76
C LEU A 95 -12.18 5.53 2.42
N GLU A 96 -12.82 6.10 3.45
CA GLU A 96 -12.29 7.25 4.19
C GLU A 96 -10.95 6.93 4.88
N ARG A 97 -10.85 5.73 5.46
CA ARG A 97 -9.57 5.25 6.02
C ARG A 97 -8.53 5.07 4.93
N SER A 98 -8.88 4.47 3.80
CA SER A 98 -7.98 4.30 2.66
C SER A 98 -7.49 5.61 2.07
N ILE A 99 -8.36 6.62 1.96
CA ILE A 99 -7.98 7.98 1.53
C ILE A 99 -7.00 8.62 2.51
N THR A 100 -7.19 8.41 3.81
CA THR A 100 -6.27 8.91 4.85
C THR A 100 -4.87 8.32 4.67
N TYR A 101 -4.77 7.01 4.44
CA TYR A 101 -3.51 6.35 4.11
C TYR A 101 -2.95 6.86 2.79
N ALA A 102 -3.73 6.87 1.71
CA ALA A 102 -3.28 7.31 0.39
C ALA A 102 -2.66 8.73 0.43
N LYS A 103 -3.26 9.65 1.19
CA LYS A 103 -2.71 11.00 1.42
C LYS A 103 -1.39 10.98 2.17
N ALA A 104 -1.30 10.23 3.28
CA ALA A 104 -0.07 10.14 4.06
C ALA A 104 1.09 9.52 3.26
N LEU A 105 0.79 8.58 2.36
CA LEU A 105 1.79 7.84 1.59
C LEU A 105 2.13 8.47 0.23
N ASP A 106 1.55 9.63 -0.12
CA ASP A 106 1.65 10.22 -1.46
C ASP A 106 1.27 9.22 -2.57
N CYS A 107 0.24 8.39 -2.30
CA CYS A 107 -0.22 7.34 -3.19
C CYS A 107 -1.46 7.82 -3.96
N HIS A 108 -1.38 7.84 -5.29
CA HIS A 108 -2.44 8.37 -6.17
C HIS A 108 -3.35 7.30 -6.76
N LYS A 109 -3.19 6.03 -6.39
CA LYS A 109 -3.99 4.93 -6.91
C LYS A 109 -4.40 3.99 -5.78
N TYR A 110 -5.67 3.61 -5.76
CA TYR A 110 -6.20 2.59 -4.87
C TYR A 110 -7.31 1.79 -5.57
N ASP A 111 -7.39 0.50 -5.23
CA ASP A 111 -8.38 -0.44 -5.79
C ASP A 111 -9.46 -0.75 -4.72
N THR A 112 -10.73 -0.91 -5.15
CA THR A 112 -11.90 -1.14 -4.29
C THR A 112 -12.52 -2.51 -4.51
#